data_AF-A0A0G1D9I0-F1
#
_entry.id   AF-A0A0G1D9I0-F1
#
_cell.length_a   1.000
_cell.length_b   1.000
_cell.length_c   1.000
_cell.angle_alpha   90.00
_cell.angle_beta   90.00
_cell.angle_gamma   90.00
#
_symmetry.space_group_name_H-M   'P 1'
#
loop_
_entity.id
_entity.type
_entity.pdbx_description
1 polymer ?
#
loop_
_entity_poly.entity_id
_entity_poly.type
_entity_poly.pdbx_seq_one_letter_code
_entity_poly.pdbx_strand_id
1 'polypeptide(L)' 'DPTRNNPSDVPVIIGSHAKITTETGWTPEIPIEQTLKDLLDWYRSK' A
#
# COMPACT_ATOMS: atom_id res chain seq x y z
N ASP A 1 -19.32 10.29 7.05
CA ASP A 1 -19.34 11.68 7.52
C ASP A 1 -18.32 12.46 6.70
N PRO A 2 -18.75 13.40 5.84
CA PRO A 2 -17.86 14.20 5.00
C PRO A 2 -16.84 15.02 5.80
N THR A 3 -17.05 15.19 7.11
CA THR A 3 -16.12 15.85 8.03
C THR A 3 -14.88 15.01 8.36
N ARG A 4 -14.78 13.77 7.87
CA ARG A 4 -13.64 12.87 8.13
C ARG A 4 -12.44 13.04 7.20
N ASN A 5 -12.50 13.92 6.21
CA ASN A 5 -11.34 14.20 5.37
C ASN A 5 -10.46 15.24 6.07
N ASN A 6 -9.20 14.87 6.32
CA ASN A 6 -8.25 15.80 6.88
C ASN A 6 -7.83 16.81 5.78
N PRO A 7 -7.98 18.13 5.99
CA PRO A 7 -7.63 19.14 4.98
C PRO A 7 -6.16 19.09 4.53
N SER A 8 -5.29 18.49 5.34
CA SER A 8 -3.87 18.33 5.05
C SER A 8 -3.54 17.07 4.23
N ASP A 9 -4.50 16.20 3.93
CA ASP A 9 -4.25 14.98 3.18
C ASP A 9 -3.88 15.29 1.73
N VAL A 10 -2.80 14.65 1.25
CA VAL A 10 -2.40 14.76 -0.15
C VAL A 10 -3.31 13.87 -1.01
N PRO A 11 -3.95 14.39 -2.07
CA PRO A 11 -4.94 13.62 -2.84
C PRO A 11 -4.39 12.36 -3.51
N VAL A 12 -3.15 12.41 -3.98
CA VAL A 12 -2.46 11.30 -4.66
C VAL A 12 -0.97 11.36 -4.36
N ILE A 13 -0.40 10.23 -3.95
CA ILE A 13 1.05 10.03 -3.80
C ILE A 13 1.43 8.76 -4.55
N ILE A 14 2.38 8.86 -5.48
CA ILE A 14 2.89 7.73 -6.25
C ILE A 14 4.42 7.77 -6.20
N GLY A 15 5.03 6.69 -5.70
CA GLY A 15 6.49 6.51 -5.67
C GLY A 15 6.95 5.54 -6.75
N SER A 16 8.06 5.84 -7.41
CA SER A 16 8.73 4.92 -8.34
C SER A 16 9.77 4.08 -7.61
N HIS A 17 9.68 2.75 -7.74
CA HIS A 17 10.70 1.84 -7.21
C HIS A 17 11.87 1.60 -8.17
N ALA A 18 11.88 2.23 -9.36
CA ALA A 18 12.83 1.94 -10.42
C ALA A 18 14.29 1.99 -9.94
N LYS A 19 14.67 3.00 -9.13
CA LYS A 19 16.02 3.11 -8.58
C LYS A 19 16.39 1.91 -7.71
N ILE A 20 15.50 1.50 -6.81
CA ILE A 20 15.75 0.35 -5.92
C ILE A 20 15.89 -0.92 -6.76
N THR A 21 14.99 -1.13 -7.73
CA THR A 21 15.05 -2.28 -8.63
C THR A 21 16.33 -2.35 -9.43
N THR A 22 16.79 -1.23 -10.01
CA THR A 22 18.03 -1.20 -10.78
C THR A 22 19.26 -1.51 -9.92
N GLU A 23 19.33 -0.95 -8.73
CA GLU A 23 20.55 -1.03 -7.88
C GLU A 23 20.65 -2.35 -7.10
N THR A 24 19.52 -2.97 -6.76
CA THR A 24 19.51 -4.14 -5.87
C THR A 24 18.86 -5.38 -6.47
N GLY A 25 18.19 -5.25 -7.62
CA GLY A 25 17.35 -6.31 -8.18
C GLY A 25 16.03 -6.52 -7.42
N TRP A 26 15.76 -5.73 -6.38
CA TRP A 26 14.53 -5.85 -5.60
C TRP A 26 13.30 -5.49 -6.45
N THR A 27 12.27 -6.32 -6.34
CA THR A 27 10.97 -6.08 -6.97
C THR A 27 9.86 -6.37 -5.95
N PRO A 28 8.69 -5.70 -6.05
CA PRO A 28 7.54 -6.04 -5.22
C PRO A 28 7.02 -7.42 -5.62
N GLU A 29 7.01 -8.35 -4.66
CA GLU A 29 6.59 -9.74 -4.88
C GLU A 29 5.15 -10.01 -4.47
N ILE A 30 4.57 -9.14 -3.63
CA ILE A 30 3.23 -9.30 -3.08
C ILE A 30 2.28 -8.34 -3.81
N PRO A 31 1.33 -8.86 -4.62
CA PRO A 31 0.26 -8.05 -5.20
C PRO A 31 -0.63 -7.45 -4.11
N ILE A 32 -1.23 -6.28 -4.36
CA ILE A 32 -2.05 -5.57 -3.37
C ILE A 32 -3.25 -6.40 -2.92
N GLU A 33 -3.81 -7.22 -3.80
CA GLU A 33 -4.94 -8.12 -3.54
C GLU A 33 -4.59 -9.13 -2.45
N GLN A 34 -3.36 -9.65 -2.46
CA GLN A 34 -2.87 -10.60 -1.47
C GLN A 34 -2.73 -9.91 -0.11
N THR A 35 -2.12 -8.72 -0.06
CA THR A 35 -1.99 -7.94 1.19
C THR A 35 -3.35 -7.65 1.82
N LEU A 36 -4.34 -7.23 1.03
CA LEU A 36 -5.69 -6.93 1.52
C LEU A 36 -6.39 -8.18 2.05
N LYS A 37 -6.25 -9.31 1.35
CA LYS A 37 -6.83 -10.58 1.76
C LYS A 37 -6.22 -11.05 3.09
N ASP A 38 -4.90 -11.06 3.20
CA ASP A 38 -4.20 -11.54 4.40
C ASP A 38 -4.54 -10.69 5.61
N LEU A 39 -4.60 -9.36 5.43
CA LEU A 39 -5.00 -8.44 6.49
C LEU A 39 -6.43 -8.72 6.96
N LEU A 40 -7.37 -8.89 6.02
CA LEU A 40 -8.77 -9.15 6.33
C LEU A 40 -8.97 -10.50 7.03
N ASP A 41 -8.29 -11.54 6.56
CA ASP A 41 -8.36 -12.88 7.15
C ASP A 41 -7.77 -12.89 8.57
N TRP A 42 -6.67 -12.17 8.80
CA TRP A 42 -6.12 -11.99 10.14
C TRP A 42 -7.14 -11.36 11.10
N TYR A 43 -7.80 -10.28 10.67
CA TYR A 43 -8.84 -9.63 11.48
C TYR A 43 -10.06 -10.50 11.75
N ARG A 44 -10.40 -11.42 10.84
CA ARG A 44 -11.52 -12.37 11.02
C ARG A 44 -11.17 -13.55 11.93
N SER A 45 -9.88 -13.87 12.03
CA SER A 45 -9.37 -14.91 12.92
C SER A 45 -9.19 -14.44 14.37
N LYS A 46 -9.41 -13.14 14.63
CA LYS A 46 -9.43 -12.52 15.96
C LYS A 46 -10.76 -12.73 16.67
#